data_AF-A0A6L6JD88-F1
#
_entry.id   AF-A0A6L6JD88-F1
#
_cell.length_a   1.000
_cell.length_b   1.000
_cell.length_c   1.000
_cell.angle_alpha   90.00
_cell.angle_beta   90.00
_cell.angle_gamma   90.00
#
_symmetry.space_group_name_H-M   'P 1'
#
loop_
_entity.id
_entity.type
_entity.pdbx_description
1 polymer ?
#
loop_
_entity_poly.entity_id
_entity_poly.type
_entity_poly.pdbx_seq_one_letter_code
_entity_poly.pdbx_strand_id
1 'polypeptide(L)'
;MSEHVVEWGGQPVASIRKGFEGAVRRSGLKAVTLHTIRHSAAVAMVSSAIPITQVAQYLGHNNTLVTYSTNGRIAPDHLTDAAEVLDFVKLRARK
;
A
#
# COMPACT_ATOMS: atom_id res chain seq x y z
N MET A 1 30.31 -3.89 7.54
CA MET A 1 28.92 -3.92 7.02
C MET A 1 29.01 -3.82 5.52
N SER A 2 28.28 -4.68 4.80
CA SER A 2 28.19 -4.64 3.34
C SER A 2 27.57 -3.32 2.88
N GLU A 3 28.02 -2.76 1.77
CA GLU A 3 27.41 -1.57 1.15
C GLU A 3 26.00 -1.86 0.58
N HIS A 4 25.58 -3.14 0.59
CA HIS A 4 24.35 -3.60 -0.01
C HIS A 4 23.31 -3.97 1.05
N VAL A 5 22.08 -3.49 0.87
CA VAL A 5 20.94 -3.80 1.75
C VAL A 5 20.57 -5.29 1.72
N VAL A 6 20.71 -5.93 0.55
CA VAL A 6 20.46 -7.36 0.35
C VAL A 6 21.70 -7.98 -0.27
N GLU A 7 22.34 -8.88 0.48
CA GLU A 7 23.64 -9.45 0.10
C GLU A 7 23.76 -10.96 0.33
N TRP A 8 24.75 -11.57 -0.32
CA TRP A 8 25.22 -12.91 -0.06
C TRP A 8 26.74 -12.97 -0.22
N GLY A 9 27.45 -13.29 0.87
CA GLY A 9 28.92 -13.42 0.85
C GLY A 9 29.65 -12.11 0.52
N GLY A 10 29.15 -10.95 0.96
CA GLY A 10 29.75 -9.66 0.65
C GLY A 10 29.35 -9.11 -0.72
N GLN A 11 28.55 -9.83 -1.51
CA GLN A 11 28.17 -9.46 -2.87
C GLN A 11 26.68 -9.10 -2.96
N PRO A 12 26.28 -8.16 -3.83
CA PRO A 12 24.89 -7.77 -3.96
C PRO A 12 24.06 -8.92 -4.55
N VAL A 13 22.87 -9.13 -3.98
CA VAL A 13 21.90 -10.07 -4.58
C VAL A 13 21.27 -9.42 -5.81
N ALA A 14 21.58 -9.95 -7.00
CA ALA A 14 21.04 -9.44 -8.26
C ALA A 14 19.51 -9.59 -8.38
N SER A 15 18.93 -10.63 -7.78
CA SER A 15 17.48 -10.86 -7.78
C SER A 15 17.04 -11.76 -6.63
N ILE A 16 15.97 -11.35 -5.94
CA ILE A 16 15.36 -12.11 -4.84
C ILE A 16 14.28 -13.10 -5.33
N ARG A 17 13.91 -13.06 -6.61
CA ARG A 17 12.75 -13.79 -7.17
C ARG A 17 12.80 -15.28 -6.87
N LYS A 18 13.91 -15.94 -7.19
CA LYS A 18 14.08 -17.40 -7.00
C LYS A 18 13.96 -17.79 -5.53
N GLY A 19 14.55 -17.00 -4.64
CA GLY A 19 14.48 -17.23 -3.20
C GLY A 19 13.04 -17.10 -2.68
N PHE A 20 12.34 -16.06 -3.13
CA PHE A 20 10.96 -15.80 -2.77
C PHE A 20 9.99 -16.88 -3.29
N GLU A 21 10.06 -17.24 -4.57
CA GLU A 21 9.23 -18.30 -5.16
C GLU A 21 9.46 -19.65 -4.46
N GLY A 22 10.71 -19.95 -4.07
CA GLY A 22 11.02 -21.10 -3.24
C GLY A 22 10.37 -21.05 -1.86
N ALA A 23 10.32 -19.88 -1.22
CA ALA A 23 9.67 -19.70 0.07
C ALA A 23 8.14 -19.86 -0.02
N VAL A 24 7.50 -19.27 -1.04
CA VAL A 24 6.07 -19.42 -1.31
C VAL A 24 5.69 -20.89 -1.51
N ARG A 25 6.51 -21.64 -2.26
CA ARG A 25 6.28 -23.07 -2.47
C ARG A 25 6.37 -23.86 -1.16
N ARG A 26 7.34 -23.55 -0.29
CA ARG A 26 7.51 -24.22 1.02
C ARG A 26 6.38 -23.89 1.99
N SER A 27 5.80 -22.70 1.92
CA SER A 27 4.69 -22.30 2.79
C SER A 27 3.33 -22.84 2.32
N GLY A 28 3.24 -23.46 1.14
CA GLY A 28 1.98 -23.96 0.58
C GLY A 28 1.03 -22.85 0.10
N LEU A 29 1.48 -21.59 0.08
CA LEU A 29 0.68 -20.47 -0.39
C LEU A 29 0.54 -20.50 -1.92
N LYS A 30 -0.66 -20.18 -2.42
CA LYS A 30 -0.96 -20.11 -3.85
C LYS A 30 -1.10 -18.65 -4.29
N ALA A 31 -0.66 -18.36 -5.51
CA ALA A 31 -0.80 -17.04 -6.15
C ALA A 31 -0.18 -15.85 -5.39
N VAL A 32 0.81 -16.10 -4.52
CA VAL A 32 1.56 -15.04 -3.83
C VAL A 32 2.80 -14.67 -4.63
N THR A 33 2.92 -13.39 -4.98
CA THR A 33 4.06 -12.82 -5.70
C THR A 33 4.68 -11.67 -4.90
N LEU A 34 5.84 -11.18 -5.34
CA LEU A 34 6.43 -9.95 -4.79
C LEU A 34 5.48 -8.74 -4.91
N HIS A 35 4.64 -8.70 -5.95
CA HIS A 35 3.63 -7.66 -6.10
C HIS A 35 2.54 -7.77 -5.02
N THR A 36 2.15 -8.99 -4.64
CA THR A 36 1.23 -9.24 -3.52
C THR A 36 1.77 -8.64 -2.22
N ILE A 37 3.04 -8.87 -1.91
CA ILE A 37 3.69 -8.32 -0.71
C ILE A 37 3.72 -6.79 -0.75
N ARG A 38 4.07 -6.20 -1.90
CA ARG A 38 4.05 -4.75 -2.10
C ARG A 38 2.65 -4.17 -1.89
N HIS A 39 1.61 -4.85 -2.39
CA HIS A 39 0.23 -4.43 -2.21
C HIS A 39 -0.18 -4.52 -0.73
N SER A 40 0.18 -5.59 -0.02
CA SER A 40 -0.06 -5.72 1.42
C SER A 40 0.59 -4.60 2.23
N ALA A 41 1.82 -4.19 1.88
CA ALA A 41 2.49 -3.06 2.53
C ALA A 41 1.73 -1.74 2.29
N ALA A 42 1.26 -1.49 1.07
CA ALA A 42 0.45 -0.31 0.76
C ALA A 42 -0.85 -0.29 1.57
N VAL A 43 -1.57 -1.42 1.62
CA VAL A 43 -2.81 -1.56 2.39
C VAL A 43 -2.56 -1.32 3.88
N ALA A 44 -1.48 -1.85 4.45
CA ALA A 44 -1.14 -1.63 5.85
C ALA A 44 -0.88 -0.15 6.18
N MET A 45 -0.15 0.56 5.30
CA MET A 45 0.11 1.99 5.48
C MET A 45 -1.16 2.82 5.39
N VAL A 46 -2.00 2.55 4.38
CA VAL A 46 -3.29 3.26 4.21
C VAL A 46 -4.24 2.96 5.37
N SER A 47 -4.32 1.70 5.82
CA SER A 47 -5.13 1.32 6.98
C SER A 47 -4.66 1.96 8.29
N SER A 48 -3.41 2.44 8.32
CA SER A 48 -2.83 3.21 9.43
C SER A 48 -3.00 4.73 9.24
N ALA A 49 -3.93 5.15 8.38
CA ALA A 49 -4.23 6.54 8.04
C ALA A 49 -3.04 7.34 7.46
N ILE A 50 -2.03 6.66 6.90
CA ILE A 50 -0.94 7.35 6.20
C ILE A 50 -1.49 7.91 4.88
N PRO A 51 -1.31 9.21 4.59
CA PRO A 51 -1.81 9.80 3.36
C PRO A 51 -1.31 9.05 2.13
N ILE A 52 -2.22 8.75 1.20
CA ILE A 52 -1.92 7.96 0.01
C ILE A 52 -0.72 8.54 -0.74
N THR A 53 -0.61 9.87 -0.86
CA THR A 53 0.53 10.54 -1.53
C THR A 53 1.89 10.18 -0.91
N GLN A 54 1.96 10.01 0.41
CA GLN A 54 3.18 9.60 1.10
C GLN A 54 3.48 8.11 0.89
N VAL A 55 2.48 7.24 0.98
CA VAL A 55 2.62 5.79 0.69
C VAL A 55 3.15 5.57 -0.73
N ALA A 56 2.58 6.33 -1.65
CA ALA A 56 2.82 6.32 -3.06
C ALA A 56 4.29 6.73 -3.36
N GLN A 57 4.77 7.81 -2.73
CA GLN A 57 6.18 8.23 -2.78
C GLN A 57 7.12 7.20 -2.13
N TYR A 58 6.76 6.69 -0.95
CA TYR A 58 7.57 5.73 -0.20
C TYR A 58 7.81 4.43 -0.97
N LEU A 59 6.79 3.93 -1.67
CA LEU A 59 6.91 2.69 -2.42
C LEU A 59 7.67 2.87 -3.76
N GLY A 60 7.90 4.09 -4.24
CA GLY A 60 8.60 4.35 -5.51
C GLY A 60 7.75 4.00 -6.73
N HIS A 61 7.20 5.01 -7.41
CA HIS A 61 6.15 4.84 -8.40
C HIS A 61 6.59 4.32 -9.78
N ASN A 62 5.92 3.26 -10.24
CA ASN A 62 5.47 3.12 -11.63
C ASN A 62 4.09 2.43 -11.78
N ASN A 63 3.29 2.35 -10.70
CA ASN A 63 1.92 1.85 -10.80
C ASN A 63 1.02 2.53 -9.76
N THR A 64 0.50 3.68 -10.15
CA THR A 64 -0.50 4.50 -9.43
C THR A 64 -1.94 3.99 -9.62
N LEU A 65 -2.16 2.91 -10.38
CA LEU A 65 -3.50 2.56 -10.90
C LEU A 65 -4.32 1.55 -10.08
N VAL A 66 -3.81 1.02 -8.96
CA VAL A 66 -4.59 0.12 -8.08
C VAL A 66 -5.04 0.78 -6.78
N THR A 67 -4.51 1.96 -6.45
CA THR A 67 -4.83 2.60 -5.16
C THR A 67 -6.21 3.29 -5.16
N TYR A 68 -6.78 3.62 -6.32
CA TYR A 68 -8.01 4.42 -6.40
C TYR A 68 -9.33 3.63 -6.22
N SER A 69 -9.40 2.36 -6.64
CA SER A 69 -10.67 1.61 -6.63
C SER A 69 -10.92 0.79 -5.35
N THR A 70 -9.86 0.42 -4.62
CA THR A 70 -9.96 -0.51 -3.47
C THR A 70 -9.83 0.17 -2.11
N ASN A 71 -9.02 1.24 -2.00
CA ASN A 71 -8.71 1.86 -0.70
C ASN A 71 -9.72 2.91 -0.21
N GLY A 72 -10.57 3.45 -1.09
CA GLY A 72 -11.63 4.38 -0.67
C GLY A 72 -12.63 3.78 0.34
N ARG A 73 -12.69 2.44 0.43
CA ARG A 73 -13.56 1.72 1.37
C ARG A 73 -12.92 1.44 2.73
N ILE A 74 -11.59 1.53 2.84
CA ILE A 74 -10.82 1.10 4.04
C ILE A 74 -10.47 2.29 4.95
N ALA A 75 -10.81 3.51 4.55
CA ALA A 75 -10.62 4.67 5.38
C ALA A 75 -11.93 5.10 6.06
N PRO A 76 -12.14 4.78 7.34
CA PRO A 76 -13.31 5.26 8.08
C PRO A 76 -13.36 6.79 8.20
N ASP A 77 -12.22 7.48 8.18
CA ASP A 77 -12.16 8.90 8.53
C ASP A 77 -12.39 9.86 7.34
N HIS A 78 -12.36 9.38 6.09
CA HIS A 78 -12.51 10.27 4.92
C HIS A 78 -13.97 10.49 4.51
N LEU A 79 -14.89 9.67 5.03
CA LEU A 79 -16.32 9.78 4.72
C LEU A 79 -17.05 10.69 5.71
N THR A 80 -16.52 10.89 6.92
CA THR A 80 -17.09 11.81 7.90
C THR A 80 -16.98 13.26 7.41
N ASP A 81 -15.80 13.66 6.93
CA ASP A 81 -15.56 15.01 6.39
C ASP A 81 -16.30 15.25 5.06
N ALA A 82 -16.42 14.24 4.20
CA ALA A 82 -17.15 14.35 2.93
C ALA A 82 -18.69 14.34 3.11
N ALA A 83 -19.20 13.69 4.15
CA ALA A 83 -20.62 13.74 4.50
C ALA A 83 -21.02 15.09 5.10
N GLU A 84 -20.13 15.76 5.86
CA GLU A 84 -20.40 17.11 6.40
C GLU A 84 -20.50 18.18 5.30
N VAL A 85 -19.75 18.06 4.20
CA VAL A 85 -19.84 18.99 3.05
C VAL A 85 -21.18 18.87 2.30
N LEU A 86 -21.89 17.75 2.45
CA LEU A 86 -23.18 17.47 1.79
C LEU A 86 -24.40 17.72 2.68
N ASP A 87 -24.24 18.21 3.91
CA ASP A 87 -25.36 18.64 4.76
C ASP A 87 -25.92 20.01 4.32
N PHE A 88 -26.55 20.03 3.15
CA PHE A 88 -27.26 21.20 2.61
C PHE A 88 -28.50 21.61 3.45
N VAL A 89 -28.83 20.88 4.51
CA VAL A 89 -29.98 21.20 5.37
C VAL A 89 -29.67 22.39 6.30
N LYS A 90 -28.40 22.62 6.67
CA LYS A 90 -28.01 23.75 7.54
C LYS A 90 -27.92 25.11 6.83
N LEU A 91 -27.83 25.15 5.50
CA LEU A 91 -27.72 26.42 4.77
C LEU A 91 -29.05 27.16 4.61
N ARG A 92 -30.19 26.48 4.84
CA ARG A 92 -31.53 27.07 4.65
C ARG A 92 -32.15 27.66 5.92
N ALA A 93 -31.40 27.66 7.03
CA ALA A 93 -31.85 28.18 8.33
C ALA A 93 -31.15 29.48 8.76
N ARG A 94 -30.40 30.14 7.87
CA ARG A 94 -30.03 31.55 8.07
C ARG A 94 -30.97 32.41 7.22
N LYS A 95 -31.69 33.25 7.95
CA LYS A 95 -32.69 34.22 7.54
C LYS A 95 -32.19 35.15 6.44
#